data_AF-A0A7S0BHB5-F1
#
_entry.id   AF-A0A7S0BHB5-F1
#
_cell.length_a   1.000
_cell.length_b   1.000
_cell.length_c   1.000
_cell.angle_alpha   90.00
_cell.angle_beta   90.00
_cell.angle_gamma   90.00
#
_symmetry.space_group_name_H-M   'P 1'
#
loop_
_entity.id
_entity.type
_entity.pdbx_description
1 polymer ?
#
loop_
_entity_poly.entity_id
_entity_poly.type
_entity_poly.pdbx_seq_one_letter_code
_entity_poly.pdbx_strand_id
1 'polypeptide(L)'
;GKRFGVSRMGSGSHVMAAVMAKDRGWNEGLEFLVVGGFSELRDAVNSGVCDVFLWEKFMTKPFHDSGVVRTIGEVPTPWPCFVLACKKDSPAQYQLKRALQQALQCAKTFKLNEDEKSVSLITEAYGLARGDASQWLEAVQYADPLSSAMEQEHLLSAFTALKSAGVIAKSSESDDRLG
;
A
#
# COMPACT_ATOMS: atom_id res chain seq x y z
N GLY A 1 -18.04 9.38 11.56
CA GLY A 1 -16.85 9.07 12.36
C GLY A 1 -15.73 10.01 11.99
N LYS A 2 -14.85 10.31 12.94
CA LYS A 2 -13.62 11.09 12.75
C LYS A 2 -12.36 10.41 13.31
N ARG A 3 -12.51 9.24 13.95
CA ARG A 3 -11.43 8.48 14.59
C ARG A 3 -10.94 7.38 13.66
N PHE A 4 -9.71 7.51 13.19
CA PHE A 4 -9.03 6.55 12.32
C PHE A 4 -8.13 5.63 13.13
N GLY A 5 -8.40 4.32 13.09
CA GLY A 5 -7.48 3.32 13.58
C GLY A 5 -6.28 3.19 12.64
N VAL A 6 -5.06 3.30 13.19
CA VAL A 6 -3.81 3.14 12.44
C VAL A 6 -2.90 2.14 13.15
N SER A 7 -2.03 1.49 12.41
CA SER A 7 -1.13 0.49 13.01
C SER A 7 0.03 1.09 13.78
N ARG A 8 0.56 2.21 13.26
CA ARG A 8 1.52 3.10 13.92
C ARG A 8 1.51 4.43 13.20
N MET A 9 2.05 5.46 13.84
CA MET A 9 2.31 6.73 13.15
C MET A 9 3.30 6.52 12.00
N GLY A 10 2.96 7.07 10.84
CA GLY A 10 3.73 6.91 9.60
C GLY A 10 3.55 5.56 8.88
N SER A 11 2.64 4.69 9.32
CA SER A 11 2.27 3.51 8.54
C SER A 11 1.50 3.88 7.27
N GLY A 12 1.35 2.92 6.36
CA GLY A 12 0.47 3.07 5.19
C GLY A 12 -0.98 3.39 5.59
N SER A 13 -1.52 2.77 6.65
CA SER A 13 -2.88 3.09 7.13
C SER A 13 -3.02 4.52 7.65
N HIS A 14 -1.97 5.07 8.26
CA HIS A 14 -1.93 6.48 8.65
C HIS A 14 -1.84 7.43 7.44
N VAL A 15 -0.89 7.18 6.53
CA VAL A 15 -0.67 8.02 5.34
C VAL A 15 -1.92 8.02 4.44
N MET A 16 -2.51 6.85 4.20
CA MET A 16 -3.69 6.73 3.35
C MET A 16 -4.95 7.32 4.01
N ALA A 17 -5.06 7.30 5.34
CA ALA A 17 -6.12 8.03 6.03
C ALA A 17 -6.00 9.54 5.83
N ALA A 18 -4.78 10.09 5.85
CA ALA A 18 -4.53 11.50 5.55
C ALA A 18 -4.82 11.85 4.07
N VAL A 19 -4.47 10.96 3.13
CA VAL A 19 -4.85 11.11 1.70
C VAL A 19 -6.37 11.14 1.55
N MET A 20 -7.06 10.16 2.11
CA MET A 20 -8.52 10.08 2.09
C MET A 20 -9.19 11.34 2.66
N ALA A 21 -8.66 11.84 3.78
CA ALA A 21 -9.14 13.06 4.40
C ALA A 21 -9.00 14.27 3.48
N LYS A 22 -7.82 14.43 2.85
CA LYS A 22 -7.56 15.50 1.89
C LYS A 22 -8.51 15.44 0.70
N ASP A 23 -8.69 14.26 0.10
CA ASP A 23 -9.55 14.07 -1.07
C ASP A 23 -11.03 14.37 -0.77
N ARG A 24 -11.44 14.18 0.49
CA ARG A 24 -12.80 14.47 0.97
C ARG A 24 -12.96 15.87 1.56
N GLY A 25 -11.91 16.71 1.56
CA GLY A 25 -11.93 18.04 2.14
C GLY A 25 -12.15 18.06 3.67
N TRP A 26 -11.73 17.00 4.36
CA TRP A 26 -11.83 16.90 5.82
C TRP A 26 -10.70 17.71 6.48
N ASN A 27 -10.98 18.99 6.70
CA ASN A 27 -9.96 19.95 7.11
C ASN A 27 -9.68 19.96 8.62
N GLU A 28 -10.60 19.45 9.46
CA GLU A 28 -10.47 19.53 10.93
C GLU A 28 -11.09 18.34 11.68
N GLY A 29 -10.48 18.01 12.83
CA GLY A 29 -11.03 17.08 13.82
C GLY A 29 -10.80 15.60 13.54
N LEU A 30 -9.83 15.25 12.69
CA LEU A 30 -9.38 13.87 12.51
C LEU A 30 -8.52 13.44 13.69
N GLU A 31 -8.84 12.29 14.25
CA GLU A 31 -8.08 11.69 15.35
C GLU A 31 -7.48 10.37 14.86
N PHE A 32 -6.17 10.21 15.01
CA PHE A 32 -5.48 8.97 14.67
C PHE A 32 -5.20 8.19 15.95
N LEU A 33 -5.79 6.99 16.05
CA LEU A 33 -5.64 6.09 17.19
C LEU A 33 -4.69 4.97 16.80
N VAL A 34 -3.56 4.84 17.48
CA VAL A 34 -2.64 3.72 17.27
C VAL A 34 -3.23 2.48 17.94
N VAL A 35 -3.61 1.50 17.14
CA VAL A 35 -4.31 0.29 17.60
C VAL A 35 -3.44 -0.96 17.47
N GLY A 36 -2.59 -1.03 16.43
CA GLY A 36 -1.70 -2.17 16.19
C GLY A 36 -1.97 -2.89 14.86
N GLY A 37 -1.90 -4.22 14.89
CA GLY A 37 -2.04 -5.04 13.69
C GLY A 37 -3.46 -5.09 13.13
N PHE A 38 -3.63 -5.89 12.07
CA PHE A 38 -4.92 -6.01 11.41
C PHE A 38 -6.00 -6.58 12.33
N SER A 39 -5.67 -7.53 13.21
CA SER A 39 -6.65 -8.10 14.14
C SER A 39 -7.16 -7.04 15.12
N GLU A 40 -6.24 -6.29 15.71
CA GLU A 40 -6.54 -5.25 16.69
C GLU A 40 -7.34 -4.11 16.05
N LEU A 41 -7.06 -3.77 14.79
CA LEU A 41 -7.86 -2.79 14.03
C LEU A 41 -9.31 -3.24 13.84
N ARG A 42 -9.56 -4.53 13.59
CA ARG A 42 -10.93 -5.07 13.51
C ARG A 42 -11.63 -5.02 14.87
N ASP A 43 -10.93 -5.39 15.94
CA ASP A 43 -11.50 -5.36 17.28
C ASP A 43 -11.83 -3.92 17.71
N ALA A 44 -10.97 -2.95 17.36
CA ALA A 44 -11.18 -1.54 17.68
C ALA A 44 -12.37 -0.91 16.94
N VAL A 45 -12.59 -1.26 15.66
CA VAL A 45 -13.76 -0.72 14.94
C VAL A 45 -15.06 -1.32 15.47
N ASN A 46 -15.06 -2.60 15.84
CA ASN A 46 -16.24 -3.30 16.34
C ASN A 46 -16.60 -2.91 17.78
N SER A 47 -15.59 -2.57 18.60
CA SER A 47 -15.80 -2.05 19.96
C SER A 47 -16.07 -0.54 20.01
N GLY A 48 -15.99 0.16 18.87
CA GLY A 48 -16.20 1.60 18.78
C GLY A 48 -15.03 2.45 19.31
N VAL A 49 -13.85 1.87 19.49
CA VAL A 49 -12.60 2.59 19.79
C VAL A 49 -12.24 3.52 18.63
N CYS A 50 -12.26 3.01 17.40
CA CYS A 50 -12.16 3.81 16.19
C CYS A 50 -13.44 3.69 15.34
N ASP A 51 -13.65 4.65 14.44
CA ASP A 51 -14.81 4.64 13.55
C ASP A 51 -14.53 3.93 12.22
N VAL A 52 -13.27 3.91 11.81
CA VAL A 52 -12.81 3.35 10.52
C VAL A 52 -11.30 3.10 10.58
N PHE A 53 -10.82 2.17 9.76
CA PHE A 53 -9.39 2.02 9.44
C PHE A 53 -9.23 1.72 7.96
N LEU A 54 -8.02 1.91 7.42
CA LEU A 54 -7.68 1.53 6.05
C LEU A 54 -6.74 0.32 6.06
N TRP A 55 -6.99 -0.63 5.17
CA TRP A 55 -6.18 -1.83 4.98
C TRP A 55 -6.26 -2.30 3.52
N GLU A 56 -5.40 -3.24 3.14
CA GLU A 56 -5.39 -3.80 1.79
C GLU A 56 -6.72 -4.54 1.51
N LYS A 57 -7.29 -4.31 0.32
CA LYS A 57 -8.64 -4.75 -0.07
C LYS A 57 -8.79 -6.26 -0.02
N PHE A 58 -7.91 -7.00 -0.69
CA PHE A 58 -8.03 -8.45 -0.80
C PHE A 58 -7.76 -9.13 0.54
N MET A 59 -6.84 -8.62 1.36
CA MET A 59 -6.60 -9.10 2.73
C MET A 59 -7.79 -8.83 3.66
N THR A 60 -8.60 -7.81 3.36
CA THR A 60 -9.78 -7.46 4.16
C THR A 60 -11.02 -8.25 3.73
N LYS A 61 -11.10 -8.65 2.46
CA LYS A 61 -12.28 -9.26 1.86
C LYS A 61 -12.83 -10.49 2.61
N PRO A 62 -12.03 -11.45 3.08
CA PRO A 62 -12.56 -12.58 3.87
C PRO A 62 -13.30 -12.14 5.15
N PHE A 63 -12.83 -11.07 5.78
CA PHE A 63 -13.45 -10.50 7.00
C PHE A 63 -14.67 -9.65 6.69
N HIS A 64 -14.71 -9.05 5.51
CA HIS A 64 -15.92 -8.41 4.99
C HIS A 64 -17.02 -9.45 4.72
N ASP A 65 -16.68 -10.50 3.97
CA ASP A 65 -17.65 -11.49 3.51
C ASP A 65 -18.21 -12.33 4.66
N SER A 66 -17.42 -12.55 5.73
CA SER A 66 -17.88 -13.19 6.97
C SER A 66 -18.65 -12.25 7.91
N GLY A 67 -18.75 -10.95 7.59
CA GLY A 67 -19.46 -9.96 8.42
C GLY A 67 -18.68 -9.46 9.64
N VAL A 68 -17.40 -9.83 9.78
CA VAL A 68 -16.53 -9.37 10.89
C VAL A 68 -16.26 -7.86 10.80
N VAL A 69 -16.11 -7.33 9.58
CA VAL A 69 -16.02 -5.89 9.32
C VAL A 69 -16.82 -5.55 8.06
N ARG A 70 -17.02 -4.26 7.80
CA ARG A 70 -17.70 -3.80 6.59
C ARG A 70 -16.83 -2.84 5.78
N THR A 71 -16.49 -3.19 4.55
CA THR A 71 -15.85 -2.30 3.58
C THR A 71 -16.86 -1.27 3.10
N ILE A 72 -16.54 0.02 3.26
CA ILE A 72 -17.42 1.15 2.92
C ILE A 72 -16.90 1.98 1.74
N GLY A 73 -15.75 1.61 1.19
CA GLY A 73 -15.11 2.29 0.07
C GLY A 73 -13.66 1.86 -0.09
N GLU A 74 -13.04 2.36 -1.16
CA GLU A 74 -11.66 2.11 -1.52
C GLU A 74 -10.95 3.46 -1.71
N VAL A 75 -9.67 3.52 -1.36
CA VAL A 75 -8.82 4.70 -1.55
C VAL A 75 -7.61 4.24 -2.36
N PRO A 76 -7.60 4.41 -3.68
CA PRO A 76 -6.47 4.01 -4.51
C PRO A 76 -5.24 4.84 -4.15
N THR A 77 -4.06 4.21 -4.16
CA THR A 77 -2.80 4.93 -4.01
C THR A 77 -2.51 5.70 -5.30
N PRO A 78 -2.16 7.00 -5.23
CA PRO A 78 -1.87 7.80 -6.42
C PRO A 78 -0.42 7.62 -6.93
N TRP A 79 0.32 6.65 -6.39
CA TRP A 79 1.68 6.28 -6.81
C TRP A 79 1.84 4.74 -6.75
N PRO A 80 2.89 4.17 -7.38
CA PRO A 80 3.18 2.74 -7.31
C PRO A 80 3.37 2.23 -5.88
N CYS A 81 2.67 1.16 -5.51
CA CYS A 81 2.63 0.65 -4.14
C CYS A 81 3.98 0.10 -3.63
N PHE A 82 4.87 -0.31 -4.54
CA PHE A 82 6.13 -0.95 -4.21
C PHE A 82 7.28 -0.33 -5.00
N VAL A 83 8.37 -0.02 -4.29
CA VAL A 83 9.60 0.51 -4.88
C VAL A 83 10.81 -0.21 -4.29
N LEU A 84 11.87 -0.32 -5.09
CA LEU A 84 13.17 -0.79 -4.63
C LEU A 84 14.14 0.39 -4.64
N ALA A 85 14.67 0.72 -3.48
CA ALA A 85 15.63 1.80 -3.32
C ALA A 85 17.02 1.23 -3.03
N CYS A 86 18.06 1.85 -3.59
CA CYS A 86 19.45 1.58 -3.25
C CYS A 86 20.22 2.89 -3.11
N LYS A 87 21.35 2.87 -2.40
CA LYS A 87 22.21 4.05 -2.28
C LYS A 87 22.79 4.44 -3.66
N LYS A 88 22.81 5.75 -3.95
CA LYS A 88 23.28 6.32 -5.23
C LYS A 88 24.70 5.91 -5.63
N ASP A 89 25.56 5.59 -4.67
CA ASP A 89 26.94 5.18 -4.94
C ASP A 89 27.21 3.75 -4.47
N SER A 90 26.18 2.90 -4.43
CA SER A 90 26.36 1.50 -4.04
C SER A 90 27.18 0.76 -5.11
N PRO A 91 28.28 0.08 -4.74
CA PRO A 91 29.05 -0.73 -5.69
C PRO A 91 28.25 -1.93 -6.23
N ALA A 92 27.12 -2.27 -5.58
CA ALA A 92 26.25 -3.36 -5.97
C ALA A 92 25.16 -2.98 -6.99
N GLN A 93 25.11 -1.72 -7.46
CA GLN A 93 24.02 -1.25 -8.34
C GLN A 93 23.82 -2.11 -9.58
N TYR A 94 24.91 -2.52 -10.22
CA TYR A 94 24.85 -3.35 -11.41
C TYR A 94 24.24 -4.73 -11.10
N GLN A 95 24.68 -5.37 -10.02
CA GLN A 95 24.19 -6.67 -9.58
C GLN A 95 22.72 -6.59 -9.14
N LEU A 96 22.34 -5.53 -8.44
CA LEU A 96 20.95 -5.26 -8.03
C LEU A 96 20.04 -5.08 -9.24
N LYS A 97 20.47 -4.33 -10.26
CA LYS A 97 19.69 -4.14 -11.50
C LYS A 97 19.46 -5.48 -12.21
N ARG A 98 20.49 -6.32 -12.32
CA ARG A 98 20.36 -7.67 -12.91
C ARG A 98 19.44 -8.58 -12.10
N ALA A 99 19.59 -8.61 -10.79
CA ALA A 99 18.75 -9.40 -9.91
C ALA A 99 17.28 -8.96 -10.00
N LEU A 100 17.02 -7.65 -10.09
CA LEU A 100 15.69 -7.10 -10.28
C LEU A 100 15.09 -7.50 -11.63
N GLN A 101 15.85 -7.45 -12.71
CA GLN A 101 15.38 -7.90 -14.03
C GLN A 101 14.98 -9.38 -14.02
N GLN A 102 15.75 -10.23 -13.34
CA GLN A 102 15.43 -11.64 -13.17
C GLN A 102 14.17 -11.84 -12.30
N ALA A 103 14.09 -11.14 -11.17
CA ALA A 103 12.93 -11.21 -10.29
C ALA A 103 11.64 -10.74 -11.00
N LEU A 104 11.70 -9.68 -11.80
CA LEU A 104 10.58 -9.21 -12.62
C LEU A 104 10.17 -10.23 -13.69
N GLN A 105 11.14 -10.93 -14.29
CA GLN A 105 10.82 -12.00 -15.24
C GLN A 105 10.09 -13.16 -14.54
N CYS A 106 10.56 -13.58 -13.36
CA CYS A 106 9.87 -14.59 -12.56
C CYS A 106 8.47 -14.14 -12.15
N ALA A 107 8.31 -12.87 -11.75
CA ALA A 107 7.01 -12.30 -11.37
C ALA A 107 6.02 -12.24 -12.54
N LYS A 108 6.52 -11.95 -13.76
CA LYS A 108 5.70 -12.02 -14.99
C LYS A 108 5.23 -13.44 -15.26
N THR A 109 6.12 -14.43 -15.19
CA THR A 109 5.73 -15.86 -15.32
C THR A 109 4.74 -16.27 -14.25
N PHE A 110 4.96 -15.85 -13.00
CA PHE A 110 4.02 -16.09 -11.90
C PHE A 110 2.63 -15.50 -12.21
N LYS A 111 2.56 -14.29 -12.75
CA LYS A 111 1.29 -13.66 -13.14
C LYS A 111 0.60 -14.32 -14.33
N LEU A 112 1.34 -14.86 -15.30
CA LEU A 112 0.75 -15.59 -16.43
C LEU A 112 -0.09 -16.79 -15.96
N ASN A 113 0.30 -17.41 -14.84
CA ASN A 113 -0.49 -18.45 -14.17
C ASN A 113 -0.94 -19.58 -15.11
N GLU A 114 -0.07 -19.98 -16.06
CA GLU A 114 -0.40 -20.91 -17.15
C GLU A 114 -0.90 -22.29 -16.67
N ASP A 115 -0.54 -22.69 -15.45
CA ASP A 115 -0.91 -23.95 -14.82
C ASP A 115 -1.79 -23.79 -13.57
N GLU A 116 -2.36 -22.60 -13.36
CA GLU A 116 -3.15 -22.23 -12.18
C GLU A 116 -2.45 -22.39 -10.81
N LYS A 117 -1.13 -22.62 -10.78
CA LYS A 117 -0.39 -22.81 -9.52
C LYS A 117 -0.25 -21.51 -8.75
N SER A 118 -0.09 -20.37 -9.42
CA SER A 118 0.06 -19.08 -8.75
C SER A 118 -1.19 -18.72 -7.95
N VAL A 119 -2.37 -18.87 -8.55
CA VAL A 119 -3.66 -18.66 -7.86
C VAL A 119 -3.81 -19.63 -6.68
N SER A 120 -3.44 -20.88 -6.85
CA SER A 120 -3.53 -21.89 -5.79
C SER A 120 -2.59 -21.56 -4.62
N LEU A 121 -1.36 -21.12 -4.91
CA LEU A 121 -0.39 -20.69 -3.90
C LEU A 121 -0.88 -19.45 -3.14
N ILE A 122 -1.46 -18.46 -3.82
CA ILE A 122 -2.02 -17.26 -3.18
C ILE A 122 -3.20 -17.63 -2.28
N THR A 123 -4.09 -18.50 -2.76
CA THR A 123 -5.25 -19.00 -2.01
C THR A 123 -4.78 -19.65 -0.70
N GLU A 124 -3.80 -20.56 -0.77
CA GLU A 124 -3.28 -21.28 0.39
C GLU A 124 -2.52 -20.35 1.35
N ALA A 125 -1.63 -19.50 0.82
CA ALA A 125 -0.78 -18.65 1.65
C ALA A 125 -1.55 -17.55 2.39
N TYR A 126 -2.64 -17.03 1.80
CA TYR A 126 -3.38 -15.88 2.33
C TYR A 126 -4.82 -16.19 2.73
N GLY A 127 -5.28 -17.44 2.58
CA GLY A 127 -6.64 -17.85 2.91
C GLY A 127 -7.72 -17.14 2.07
N LEU A 128 -7.37 -16.70 0.85
CA LEU A 128 -8.31 -16.02 -0.06
C LEU A 128 -9.17 -17.05 -0.79
N ALA A 129 -10.41 -16.66 -1.14
CA ALA A 129 -11.18 -17.46 -2.10
C ALA A 129 -10.45 -17.47 -3.46
N ARG A 130 -10.53 -18.59 -4.17
CA ARG A 130 -9.83 -18.77 -5.47
C ARG A 130 -10.12 -17.64 -6.46
N GLY A 131 -11.39 -17.20 -6.54
CA GLY A 131 -11.81 -16.11 -7.40
C GLY A 131 -11.17 -14.76 -7.02
N ASP A 132 -11.00 -14.50 -5.73
CA ASP A 132 -10.37 -13.27 -5.23
C ASP A 132 -8.86 -13.29 -5.46
N ALA A 133 -8.22 -14.44 -5.25
CA ALA A 133 -6.80 -14.64 -5.57
C ALA A 133 -6.53 -14.43 -7.07
N SER A 134 -7.44 -14.90 -7.94
CA SER A 134 -7.36 -14.68 -9.38
C SER A 134 -7.50 -13.20 -9.74
N GLN A 135 -8.49 -12.50 -9.17
CA GLN A 135 -8.70 -11.06 -9.40
C GLN A 135 -7.51 -10.23 -8.90
N TRP A 136 -6.95 -10.58 -7.73
CA TRP A 136 -5.75 -9.94 -7.22
C TRP A 136 -4.59 -10.09 -8.20
N LEU A 137 -4.34 -11.32 -8.68
CA LEU A 137 -3.24 -11.61 -9.58
C LEU A 137 -3.37 -10.85 -10.91
N GLU A 138 -4.59 -10.73 -11.44
CA GLU A 138 -4.90 -9.97 -12.64
C GLU A 138 -4.64 -8.46 -12.44
N ALA A 139 -5.07 -7.91 -11.30
CA ALA A 139 -4.94 -6.49 -10.97
C ALA A 139 -3.49 -6.05 -10.71
N VAL A 140 -2.60 -6.94 -10.27
CA VAL A 140 -1.19 -6.60 -9.98
C VAL A 140 -0.46 -6.17 -11.25
N GLN A 141 0.05 -4.93 -11.29
CA GLN A 141 0.88 -4.45 -12.39
C GLN A 141 2.34 -4.35 -11.95
N TYR A 142 3.25 -4.92 -12.73
CA TYR A 142 4.69 -4.83 -12.49
C TYR A 142 5.30 -3.72 -13.34
N ALA A 143 6.35 -3.09 -12.80
CA ALA A 143 7.14 -2.11 -13.54
C ALA A 143 7.81 -2.73 -14.77
N ASP A 144 8.09 -1.89 -15.77
CA ASP A 144 8.92 -2.29 -16.90
C ASP A 144 10.37 -2.48 -16.41
N PRO A 145 10.99 -3.67 -16.59
CA PRO A 145 12.39 -3.93 -16.22
C PRO A 145 13.42 -3.03 -16.93
N LEU A 146 13.01 -2.34 -18.01
CA LEU A 146 13.85 -1.36 -18.72
C LEU A 146 13.68 0.06 -18.20
N SER A 147 12.58 0.36 -17.48
CA SER A 147 12.37 1.65 -16.82
C SER A 147 13.02 1.63 -15.44
N SER A 148 14.15 2.31 -15.28
CA SER A 148 14.89 2.37 -14.02
C SER A 148 14.44 3.46 -13.06
N ALA A 149 13.52 4.35 -13.47
CA ALA A 149 13.11 5.49 -12.68
C ALA A 149 11.60 5.49 -12.45
N MET A 150 11.20 5.69 -11.20
CA MET A 150 9.82 6.07 -10.91
C MET A 150 9.61 7.49 -11.46
N GLU A 151 8.50 7.68 -12.19
CA GLU A 151 8.13 9.00 -12.70
C GLU A 151 8.13 10.05 -11.58
N GLN A 152 8.66 11.23 -11.88
CA GLN A 152 8.81 12.31 -10.89
C GLN A 152 7.46 12.72 -10.28
N GLU A 153 6.39 12.66 -11.06
CA GLU A 153 5.03 12.92 -10.58
C GLU A 153 4.60 11.97 -9.45
N HIS A 154 4.88 10.66 -9.58
CA HIS A 154 4.59 9.68 -8.54
C HIS A 154 5.40 9.94 -7.27
N LEU A 155 6.68 10.32 -7.41
CA LEU A 155 7.52 10.77 -6.29
C LEU A 155 6.88 11.97 -5.58
N LEU A 156 6.55 13.03 -6.32
CA LEU A 156 5.96 14.25 -5.78
C LEU A 156 4.62 13.99 -5.08
N SER A 157 3.80 13.10 -5.65
CA SER A 157 2.53 12.67 -5.04
C SER A 157 2.75 11.99 -3.69
N ALA A 158 3.70 11.03 -3.62
CA ALA A 158 4.06 10.35 -2.37
C ALA A 158 4.64 11.33 -1.33
N PHE A 159 5.54 12.22 -1.74
CA PHE A 159 6.09 13.27 -0.88
C PHE A 159 5.02 14.20 -0.33
N THR A 160 4.07 14.61 -1.17
CA THR A 160 2.95 15.47 -0.77
C THR A 160 2.09 14.78 0.27
N ALA A 161 1.74 13.51 0.06
CA ALA A 161 0.95 12.74 1.03
C ALA A 161 1.69 12.56 2.37
N LEU A 162 2.99 12.24 2.33
CA LEU A 162 3.81 12.10 3.54
C LEU A 162 3.92 13.43 4.31
N LYS A 163 4.06 14.57 3.61
CA LYS A 163 4.04 15.91 4.22
C LYS A 163 2.68 16.24 4.82
N SER A 164 1.59 15.96 4.11
CA SER A 164 0.22 16.18 4.60
C SER A 164 -0.10 15.31 5.81
N ALA A 165 0.43 14.09 5.87
CA ALA A 165 0.33 13.21 7.02
C ALA A 165 1.31 13.56 8.16
N GLY A 166 2.16 14.58 8.01
CA GLY A 166 3.14 14.97 9.03
C GLY A 166 4.24 13.93 9.29
N VAL A 167 4.45 12.99 8.37
CA VAL A 167 5.45 11.90 8.50
C VAL A 167 6.85 12.40 8.20
N ILE A 168 6.96 13.36 7.28
CA ILE A 168 8.21 14.03 6.94
C ILE A 168 8.05 15.53 7.18
N ALA A 169 9.15 16.19 7.52
CA ALA A 169 9.16 17.62 7.76
C ALA A 169 8.65 18.39 6.52
N LYS A 170 7.91 19.47 6.75
CA LYS A 170 7.64 20.49 5.73
C LYS A 170 8.98 21.19 5.47
N SER A 171 9.77 20.67 4.53
CA SER A 171 11.02 21.31 4.13
C SER A 171 10.73 22.75 3.69
N SER A 172 11.50 23.72 4.22
CA SER A 172 11.72 24.98 3.52
C SER A 172 12.36 24.69 2.16
N GLU A 173 12.15 25.56 1.19
CA GLU A 173 12.60 25.47 -0.21
C GLU A 173 14.04 24.92 -0.35
N SER A 174 14.26 24.13 -1.41
CA SER A 174 15.47 23.38 -1.80
C SER A 174 15.70 22.02 -1.10
N ASP A 175 15.07 20.97 -1.64
CA ASP A 175 15.59 19.60 -1.46
C ASP A 175 16.00 19.07 -2.84
N ASP A 176 17.25 19.36 -3.22
CA ASP A 176 17.94 18.96 -4.48
C ASP A 176 18.08 17.43 -4.66
N ARG A 177 17.40 16.63 -3.83
CA ARG A 177 17.40 15.17 -3.87
C ARG A 177 16.38 14.58 -4.85
N LEU A 178 15.53 15.42 -5.43
CA LEU A 178 14.55 15.06 -6.46
C LEU A 178 15.00 15.40 -7.89
N GLY A 179 16.23 15.90 -8.06
CA GLY A 179 16.88 16.20 -9.34
C GLY A 179 17.80 15.09 -9.81
#